data_AF-A0A0T7A6M1-F1
#
_entry.id   AF-A0A0T7A6M1-F1
#
_cell.length_a   1.000
_cell.length_b   1.000
_cell.length_c   1.000
_cell.angle_alpha   90.00
_cell.angle_beta   90.00
_cell.angle_gamma   90.00
#
_symmetry.space_group_name_H-M   'P 1'
#
loop_
_entity.id
_entity.type
_entity.pdbx_description
1 polymer ?
#
loop_
_entity_poly.entity_id
_entity_poly.type
_entity_poly.pdbx_seq_one_letter_code
_entity_poly.pdbx_strand_id
1 'polypeptide(L)'
;MRGKRHQNAAKNGKGRSGSEPTEARQEAGKATLEGRSFLYVGGRDCQVAHLREIASSFGAELLHHDGGLREAVSRIDRVLPSVDCVFCPIDCISHDACLRVKTGCKKWGKAFVPLRNGSKSSLERALQDLTASRDER
;
A
#
# COMPACT_ATOMS: atom_id res chain seq x y z
N MET A 1 21.97 -59.88 12.00
CA MET A 1 20.85 -59.34 11.19
C MET A 1 20.65 -57.87 11.52
N ARG A 2 20.52 -57.02 10.49
CA ARG A 2 20.54 -55.55 10.55
C ARG A 2 19.18 -54.98 10.97
N GLY A 3 19.19 -54.06 11.93
CA GLY A 3 18.02 -53.34 12.42
C GLY A 3 17.41 -52.39 11.39
N LYS A 4 16.08 -52.37 11.32
CA LYS A 4 15.29 -51.50 10.44
C LYS A 4 15.30 -50.07 10.97
N ARG A 5 15.91 -49.16 10.21
CA ARG A 5 15.75 -47.71 10.32
C ARG A 5 14.39 -47.32 9.73
N HIS A 6 13.51 -46.72 10.52
CA HIS A 6 12.44 -45.88 10.00
C HIS A 6 12.80 -44.43 10.30
N GLN A 7 13.01 -43.68 9.23
CA GLN A 7 13.42 -42.28 9.25
C GLN A 7 12.18 -41.38 9.33
N ASN A 8 12.28 -40.36 10.17
CA ASN A 8 11.32 -39.28 10.35
C ASN A 8 11.17 -38.44 9.06
N ALA A 9 9.93 -38.13 8.68
CA ALA A 9 9.61 -37.15 7.65
C ALA A 9 9.17 -35.83 8.30
N ALA A 10 10.13 -34.94 8.57
CA ALA A 10 9.84 -33.56 8.95
C ALA A 10 9.55 -32.73 7.68
N LYS A 11 8.32 -32.22 7.55
CA LYS A 11 7.91 -31.37 6.43
C LYS A 11 8.39 -29.93 6.66
N ASN A 12 9.16 -29.49 5.66
CA ASN A 12 9.71 -28.18 5.38
C ASN A 12 8.65 -27.05 5.29
N GLY A 13 8.78 -26.01 6.11
CA GLY A 13 8.05 -24.75 6.03
C GLY A 13 9.03 -23.58 5.95
N LYS A 14 9.36 -23.19 4.73
CA LYS A 14 10.46 -22.29 4.36
C LYS A 14 10.15 -20.83 4.72
N GLY A 15 10.55 -20.41 5.93
CA GLY A 15 10.66 -19.01 6.28
C GLY A 15 11.83 -18.36 5.53
N ARG A 16 11.52 -17.58 4.49
CA ARG A 16 12.43 -16.59 3.91
C ARG A 16 11.61 -15.37 3.52
N SER A 17 11.51 -14.42 4.44
CA SER A 17 11.32 -13.02 4.08
C SER A 17 12.61 -12.31 4.47
N GLY A 18 13.61 -12.44 3.60
CA GLY A 18 14.81 -11.61 3.66
C GLY A 18 14.39 -10.20 3.27
N SER A 19 14.36 -9.29 4.24
CA SER A 19 14.29 -7.86 3.99
C SER A 19 15.73 -7.35 3.90
N GLU A 20 16.26 -7.37 2.68
CA GLU A 20 17.45 -6.60 2.33
C GLU A 20 17.06 -5.11 2.32
N PRO A 21 17.80 -4.22 3.00
CA PRO A 21 17.59 -2.79 2.96
C PRO A 21 18.23 -2.24 1.68
N THR A 22 17.42 -1.89 0.68
CA THR A 22 17.92 -1.08 -0.45
C THR A 22 17.65 0.38 -0.14
N GLU A 23 18.73 1.07 0.21
CA GLU A 23 18.89 2.52 0.30
C GLU A 23 18.24 3.24 -0.89
N ALA A 24 17.39 4.22 -0.61
CA ALA A 24 16.96 5.21 -1.58
C ALA A 24 17.43 6.59 -1.10
N ARG A 25 18.72 6.87 -1.34
CA ARG A 25 19.26 8.23 -1.36
C ARG A 25 18.94 8.83 -2.72
N GLN A 26 18.07 9.84 -2.77
CA GLN A 26 18.04 10.82 -3.86
C GLN A 26 17.22 12.06 -3.46
N GLU A 27 17.93 13.00 -2.83
CA GLU A 27 17.61 14.42 -2.85
C GLU A 27 17.97 14.96 -4.24
N ALA A 28 16.95 15.32 -5.03
CA ALA A 28 17.08 16.23 -6.17
C ALA A 28 15.68 16.76 -6.49
N GLY A 29 15.36 17.94 -5.98
CA GLY A 29 14.25 18.79 -6.46
C GLY A 29 12.91 18.11 -6.74
N LYS A 30 12.43 17.23 -5.85
CA LYS A 30 11.11 16.60 -6.03
C LYS A 30 10.04 17.68 -5.91
N ALA A 31 9.21 17.85 -6.94
CA ALA A 31 7.89 18.43 -6.77
C ALA A 31 7.22 17.73 -5.58
N THR A 32 7.07 18.44 -4.47
CA THR A 32 6.63 17.83 -3.22
C THR A 32 5.12 17.57 -3.28
N LEU A 33 4.68 16.46 -2.70
CA LEU A 33 3.28 16.20 -2.41
C LEU A 33 2.90 16.85 -1.07
N GLU A 34 3.58 17.93 -0.70
CA GLU A 34 3.40 18.66 0.55
C GLU A 34 1.94 19.05 0.78
N GLY A 35 1.43 18.71 1.96
CA GLY A 35 0.06 19.00 2.38
C GLY A 35 -1.01 18.11 1.73
N ARG A 36 -0.63 17.11 0.92
CA ARG A 36 -1.60 16.15 0.37
C ARG A 36 -1.81 14.96 1.28
N SER A 37 -3.05 14.52 1.34
CA SER A 37 -3.45 13.35 2.11
C SER A 37 -3.86 12.22 1.17
N PHE A 38 -3.31 11.03 1.38
CA PHE A 38 -3.58 9.85 0.59
C PHE A 38 -4.21 8.77 1.47
N LEU A 39 -5.17 8.03 0.93
CA LEU A 39 -5.72 6.85 1.58
C LEU A 39 -5.20 5.58 0.91
N TYR A 40 -4.66 4.65 1.68
CA TYR A 40 -4.27 3.33 1.23
C TYR A 40 -5.26 2.29 1.76
N VAL A 41 -5.98 1.60 0.87
CA VAL A 41 -7.04 0.65 1.25
C VAL A 41 -6.61 -0.79 0.96
N GLY A 42 -6.50 -1.61 2.00
CA GLY A 42 -6.05 -3.00 1.93
C GLY A 42 -4.57 -3.15 2.25
N GLY A 43 -3.94 -4.17 1.67
CA GLY A 43 -2.53 -4.51 1.92
C GLY A 43 -2.31 -5.19 3.27
N ARG A 44 -1.04 -5.29 3.69
CA ARG A 44 -0.63 -5.98 4.92
C ARG A 44 -0.23 -4.95 5.97
N ASP A 45 -0.79 -5.06 7.18
CA ASP A 45 -0.51 -4.16 8.31
C ASP A 45 0.99 -4.02 8.62
N CYS A 46 1.75 -5.11 8.49
CA CYS A 46 3.19 -5.13 8.76
C CYS A 46 4.02 -4.17 7.89
N GLN A 47 3.49 -3.74 6.74
CA GLN A 47 4.19 -2.83 5.83
C GLN A 47 3.72 -1.37 5.95
N VAL A 48 2.64 -1.11 6.69
CA VAL A 48 2.01 0.23 6.76
C VAL A 48 2.96 1.28 7.30
N ALA A 49 3.78 0.95 8.29
CA ALA A 49 4.78 1.87 8.84
C ALA A 49 5.76 2.36 7.74
N HIS A 50 6.28 1.45 6.94
CA HIS A 50 7.18 1.77 5.84
C HIS A 50 6.47 2.56 4.73
N LEU A 51 5.21 2.21 4.40
CA LEU A 51 4.44 2.96 3.40
C LEU A 51 4.22 4.41 3.85
N ARG A 52 3.99 4.64 5.14
CA ARG A 52 3.87 5.99 5.72
C ARG A 52 5.19 6.75 5.65
N GLU A 53 6.32 6.12 5.98
CA GLU A 53 7.64 6.75 5.83
C GLU A 53 7.92 7.16 4.38
N ILE A 54 7.60 6.28 3.43
CA ILE A 54 7.71 6.59 2.00
C ILE A 54 6.86 7.80 1.65
N ALA A 55 5.58 7.83 2.02
CA ALA A 55 4.73 8.99 1.72
C ALA A 55 5.24 10.28 2.37
N SER A 56 5.68 10.19 3.63
CA SER A 56 6.25 11.32 4.37
C SER A 56 7.52 11.85 3.72
N SER A 57 8.36 10.99 3.13
CA SER A 57 9.55 11.39 2.37
C SER A 57 9.20 12.22 1.12
N PHE A 58 7.97 12.12 0.60
CA PHE A 58 7.47 12.95 -0.49
C PHE A 58 6.67 14.17 0.02
N GLY A 59 6.61 14.39 1.34
CA GLY A 59 5.83 15.46 1.98
C GLY A 59 4.34 15.15 2.14
N ALA A 60 3.93 13.91 1.89
CA ALA A 60 2.54 13.50 1.89
C ALA A 60 2.13 12.75 3.16
N GLU A 61 0.90 12.95 3.60
CA GLU A 61 0.29 12.12 4.64
C GLU A 61 -0.35 10.88 4.04
N LEU A 62 -0.11 9.72 4.66
CA LEU A 62 -0.72 8.47 4.25
C LEU A 62 -1.59 7.92 5.38
N LEU A 63 -2.89 7.82 5.11
CA LEU A 63 -3.85 7.09 5.93
C LEU A 63 -3.95 5.66 5.41
N HIS A 64 -4.14 4.71 6.32
CA HIS A 64 -4.33 3.30 5.99
C HIS A 64 -5.70 2.84 6.49
N HIS A 65 -6.32 1.96 5.72
CA HIS A 65 -7.53 1.23 6.09
C HIS A 65 -7.38 -0.21 5.61
N ASP A 66 -7.73 -1.20 6.43
CA ASP A 66 -7.49 -2.62 6.08
C ASP A 66 -8.41 -3.20 4.98
N GLY A 67 -9.36 -2.42 4.44
CA GLY A 67 -10.27 -2.90 3.40
C GLY A 67 -11.40 -3.83 3.89
N GLY A 68 -11.83 -3.74 5.15
CA GLY A 68 -13.04 -4.40 5.65
C GLY A 68 -12.80 -5.69 6.45
N LEU A 69 -11.56 -6.06 6.68
CA LEU A 69 -11.13 -7.18 7.51
C LEU A 69 -11.31 -6.90 9.00
N ARG A 70 -11.02 -5.68 9.45
CA ARG A 70 -11.10 -5.30 10.88
C ARG A 70 -11.90 -4.00 11.08
N GLU A 71 -11.71 -3.04 10.18
CA GLU A 71 -12.41 -1.77 10.17
C GLU A 71 -13.64 -1.81 9.25
N ALA A 72 -14.72 -1.17 9.66
CA ALA A 72 -15.92 -1.08 8.85
C ALA A 72 -15.65 -0.29 7.56
N VAL A 73 -16.03 -0.85 6.41
CA VAL A 73 -15.87 -0.21 5.08
C VAL A 73 -16.55 1.17 5.02
N SER A 74 -17.57 1.41 5.83
CA SER A 74 -18.24 2.71 5.99
C SER A 74 -17.32 3.83 6.48
N ARG A 75 -16.19 3.50 7.13
CA ARG A 75 -15.18 4.47 7.54
C ARG A 75 -14.46 5.08 6.34
N ILE A 76 -14.29 4.32 5.25
CA ILE A 76 -13.74 4.82 3.99
C ILE A 76 -14.53 6.04 3.50
N ASP A 77 -15.86 6.01 3.49
CA ASP A 77 -16.68 7.17 3.10
C ASP A 77 -16.48 8.41 3.94
N ARG A 78 -16.13 8.24 5.23
CA ARG A 78 -15.87 9.36 6.12
C ARG A 78 -14.48 9.96 5.89
N VAL A 79 -13.52 9.14 5.48
CA VAL A 79 -12.14 9.56 5.23
C VAL A 79 -11.94 10.10 3.81
N LEU A 80 -12.68 9.58 2.83
CA LEU A 80 -12.65 9.99 1.42
C LEU A 80 -12.72 11.52 1.19
N PRO A 81 -13.61 12.30 1.83
CA PRO A 81 -13.63 13.75 1.62
C PRO A 81 -12.34 14.45 2.07
N SER A 82 -11.66 13.93 3.09
CA SER A 82 -10.45 14.50 3.68
C SER A 82 -9.16 14.15 2.94
N VAL A 83 -9.18 13.23 1.98
CA VAL A 83 -8.01 12.82 1.19
C VAL A 83 -8.11 13.31 -0.24
N ASP A 84 -6.98 13.46 -0.91
CA ASP A 84 -6.88 13.88 -2.31
C ASP A 84 -6.90 12.70 -3.27
N CYS A 85 -6.33 11.57 -2.85
CA CYS A 85 -6.13 10.41 -3.70
C CYS A 85 -6.17 9.10 -2.89
N VAL A 86 -6.63 8.04 -3.53
CA VAL A 86 -6.76 6.71 -2.93
C VAL A 86 -5.93 5.69 -3.71
N PHE A 87 -5.07 4.97 -3.01
CA PHE A 87 -4.31 3.84 -3.51
C PHE A 87 -4.99 2.53 -3.11
N CYS A 88 -5.12 1.63 -4.09
CA CYS A 88 -5.83 0.37 -3.92
C CYS A 88 -5.01 -0.80 -4.49
N PRO A 89 -4.21 -1.53 -3.69
CA PRO A 89 -3.57 -2.78 -4.10
C PRO A 89 -4.61 -3.84 -4.48
N ILE A 90 -4.61 -4.26 -5.74
CA ILE A 90 -5.58 -5.22 -6.28
C ILE A 90 -5.33 -6.67 -5.81
N ASP A 91 -4.15 -6.98 -5.28
CA ASP A 91 -3.79 -8.32 -4.80
C ASP A 91 -4.29 -8.60 -3.37
N CYS A 92 -4.51 -7.55 -2.59
CA CYS A 92 -4.81 -7.63 -1.15
C CYS A 92 -5.94 -6.65 -0.77
N ILE A 93 -7.09 -6.74 -1.44
CA ILE A 93 -8.31 -6.00 -1.08
C ILE A 93 -9.54 -6.87 -1.26
N SER A 94 -10.55 -6.70 -0.39
CA SER A 94 -11.85 -7.34 -0.56
C SER A 94 -12.62 -6.73 -1.73
N HIS A 95 -13.48 -7.53 -2.36
CA HIS A 95 -14.32 -7.07 -3.48
C HIS A 95 -15.24 -5.89 -3.05
N ASP A 96 -15.87 -6.01 -1.88
CA ASP A 96 -16.72 -4.96 -1.31
C ASP A 96 -15.95 -3.64 -1.07
N ALA A 97 -14.75 -3.70 -0.50
CA ALA A 97 -13.96 -2.49 -0.29
C ALA A 97 -13.53 -1.84 -1.61
N CYS A 98 -13.14 -2.63 -2.62
CA CYS A 98 -12.78 -2.11 -3.94
C CYS A 98 -13.97 -1.40 -4.61
N LEU A 99 -15.14 -2.02 -4.61
CA LEU A 99 -16.38 -1.42 -5.14
C LEU A 99 -16.73 -0.13 -4.38
N ARG A 100 -16.58 -0.15 -3.05
CA ARG A 100 -16.89 1.00 -2.21
C ARG A 100 -15.94 2.17 -2.46
N VAL A 101 -14.64 1.92 -2.51
CA VAL A 101 -13.63 2.93 -2.84
C VAL A 101 -13.90 3.50 -4.23
N LYS A 102 -14.10 2.64 -5.24
CA LYS A 102 -14.36 3.09 -6.61
C LYS A 102 -15.60 3.99 -6.70
N THR A 103 -16.68 3.60 -6.04
CA THR A 103 -17.93 4.37 -5.99
C THR A 103 -17.75 5.67 -5.20
N GLY A 104 -17.05 5.61 -4.06
CA GLY A 104 -16.74 6.75 -3.22
C GLY A 104 -15.85 7.78 -3.91
N CYS A 105 -14.76 7.35 -4.55
CA CYS A 105 -13.89 8.22 -5.36
C CYS A 105 -14.69 8.92 -6.45
N LYS A 106 -15.57 8.21 -7.17
CA LYS A 106 -16.44 8.81 -8.18
C LYS A 106 -17.42 9.84 -7.59
N LYS A 107 -17.99 9.55 -6.42
CA LYS A 107 -18.94 10.44 -5.72
C LYS A 107 -18.28 11.73 -5.23
N TRP A 108 -17.09 11.62 -4.65
CA TRP A 108 -16.36 12.73 -4.04
C TRP A 108 -15.37 13.42 -5.00
N GLY A 109 -15.28 12.95 -6.26
CA GLY A 109 -14.34 13.47 -7.25
C GLY A 109 -12.87 13.25 -6.89
N LYS A 110 -12.55 12.20 -6.12
CA LYS A 110 -11.18 11.89 -5.67
C LYS A 110 -10.47 10.98 -6.66
N ALA A 111 -9.15 11.13 -6.78
CA ALA A 111 -8.35 10.27 -7.62
C ALA A 111 -8.35 8.83 -7.07
N PHE A 112 -8.53 7.86 -7.95
CA PHE A 112 -8.45 6.43 -7.64
C PHE A 112 -7.31 5.81 -8.43
N VAL A 113 -6.30 5.32 -7.72
CA VAL A 113 -5.08 4.74 -8.31
C VAL A 113 -4.98 3.26 -7.90
N PRO A 114 -5.40 2.33 -8.77
CA PRO A 114 -5.20 0.91 -8.51
C PRO A 114 -3.71 0.58 -8.59
N LEU A 115 -3.18 -0.10 -7.58
CA LEU A 115 -1.81 -0.59 -7.55
C LEU A 115 -1.78 -2.06 -7.95
N ARG A 116 -0.77 -2.46 -8.73
CA ARG A 116 -0.59 -3.85 -9.16
C ARG A 116 -0.40 -4.80 -7.98
N ASN A 117 0.28 -4.35 -6.93
CA ASN A 117 0.45 -5.11 -5.70
C ASN A 117 0.64 -4.19 -4.48
N GLY A 118 0.54 -4.76 -3.28
CA GLY A 118 0.75 -4.08 -2.00
C GLY A 118 2.21 -3.92 -1.56
N SER A 119 3.16 -3.77 -2.50
CA SER A 119 4.59 -3.60 -2.18
C SER A 119 4.99 -2.13 -2.08
N LYS A 120 6.06 -1.87 -1.31
CA LYS A 120 6.68 -0.54 -1.15
C LYS A 120 6.97 0.13 -2.50
N SER A 121 7.65 -0.58 -3.39
CA SER A 121 8.05 -0.07 -4.70
C SER A 121 6.85 0.30 -5.58
N SER A 122 5.71 -0.36 -5.43
CA SER A 122 4.49 0.00 -6.16
C SER A 122 3.90 1.32 -5.69
N LEU A 123 3.92 1.59 -4.38
CA LEU A 123 3.51 2.88 -3.84
C LEU A 123 4.52 3.98 -4.23
N GLU A 124 5.82 3.73 -4.07
CA GLU A 124 6.87 4.69 -4.43
C GLU A 124 6.75 5.14 -5.87
N ARG A 125 6.55 4.20 -6.80
CA ARG A 125 6.40 4.51 -8.22
C ARG A 125 5.13 5.32 -8.50
N ALA A 126 4.03 5.01 -7.82
CA ALA A 126 2.79 5.79 -7.96
C ALA A 126 2.95 7.22 -7.43
N LEU A 127 3.67 7.41 -6.31
CA LEU A 127 3.98 8.73 -5.79
C LEU A 127 4.93 9.50 -6.72
N GLN A 128 5.95 8.83 -7.28
CA GLN A 128 6.84 9.42 -8.28
C GLN A 128 6.08 9.92 -9.53
N ASP A 129 5.15 9.11 -10.03
CA ASP A 129 4.31 9.46 -11.19
C ASP A 129 3.42 10.69 -10.88
N LEU A 130 2.84 10.73 -9.67
CA LEU A 130 2.10 11.89 -9.18
C LEU A 130 2.95 13.15 -8.98
N THR A 131 4.24 13.00 -8.67
CA THR A 131 5.16 14.14 -8.62
C THR A 131 5.59 14.61 -10.00
N ALA A 132 5.88 13.68 -10.93
CA ALA A 132 6.31 13.99 -12.29
C ALA A 132 5.21 14.69 -13.08
N SER A 133 3.97 14.21 -12.98
CA SER A 133 2.80 14.83 -13.63
C SER A 133 2.46 16.24 -13.12
N ARG A 134 3.08 16.72 -12.03
CA ARG A 134 2.94 18.09 -11.53
C ARG A 134 4.02 19.04 -12.01
N ASP A 135 5.19 18.54 -12.43
CA ASP A 135 6.29 19.36 -12.95
C ASP A 135 5.98 19.90 -14.36
N GLU A 136 5.14 19.20 -15.12
CA GLU A 136 4.73 19.57 -16.48
C GLU A 136 3.54 20.56 -16.56
N ARG A 137 3.14 21.20 -15.44
CA ARG A 137 1.97 22.10 -15.38
C ARG A 137 2.28 23.54 -15.02
#